data_AF-A0A919BBK3-F1
#
_entry.id   AF-A0A919BBK3-F1
#
_cell.length_a   1.000
_cell.length_b   1.000
_cell.length_c   1.000
_cell.angle_alpha   90.00
_cell.angle_beta   90.00
_cell.angle_gamma   90.00
#
_symmetry.space_group_name_H-M   'P 1'
#
loop_
_entity.id
_entity.type
_entity.pdbx_description
1 polymer ?
#
loop_
_entity_poly.entity_id
_entity_poly.type
_entity_poly.pdbx_seq_one_letter_code
_entity_poly.pdbx_strand_id
1 'polypeptide(L)'
;MFGAAIILLSLSIAIKYEKLGFYAAYTFFCYTLIALAGLEGIEAAFQINIKPSDTHLYYTGYNSPWEYISDYLFYYYPASLKLLTHPFDNIYYALVVQCAFMAFAIIWSLRKSNSMFYCLVLISHTVIYLSVNLFKDNYFLIVCLLAIGVVSRLKSKFVSSIAILTSIWAMMLVRPFAFLFLPLSGTPFVFTNASKWLKIIFWGGSIIAMGAILVTQWGVIMYVASSWSDEASVGTSGISIASLPKVILGPTPFHYFYHKDHFVQPFLDSQAVVLTFLHYVYYAALTWFIVVLPKNIKSWYQSVFQSPAAVFAFALGMAILVIYMVAYGSADVRQRAIILTLLFLSISLPFTEQNKPFDTSLTAIETSAFVGIFGLLFVVSLFAI
;
A
#
# COMPACT_ATOMS: atom_id res chain seq x y z
N MET A 1 10.45 19.86 13.43
CA MET A 1 9.51 19.50 14.52
C MET A 1 8.37 18.58 14.06
N PHE A 2 7.86 18.71 12.83
CA PHE A 2 6.77 17.87 12.31
C PHE A 2 7.07 16.36 12.36
N GLY A 3 8.25 15.92 11.91
CA GLY A 3 8.62 14.50 11.94
C GLY A 3 8.66 13.89 13.34
N ALA A 4 9.22 14.62 14.32
CA ALA A 4 9.21 14.19 15.72
C ALA A 4 7.77 14.10 16.29
N ALA A 5 6.89 15.04 15.92
CA ALA A 5 5.49 14.99 16.32
C ALA A 5 4.77 13.75 15.76
N ILE A 6 5.04 13.36 14.51
CA ILE A 6 4.51 12.12 13.91
C ILE A 6 4.98 10.89 14.70
N ILE A 7 6.27 10.83 15.04
CA ILE A 7 6.84 9.70 15.80
C ILE A 7 6.15 9.58 17.16
N LEU A 8 6.03 10.68 17.90
CA LEU A 8 5.35 10.71 19.20
C LEU A 8 3.86 10.36 19.08
N LEU A 9 3.17 10.87 18.05
CA LEU A 9 1.77 10.55 17.79
C LEU A 9 1.57 9.06 17.49
N SER A 10 2.47 8.47 16.71
CA SER A 10 2.46 7.05 16.38
C SER A 10 2.68 6.17 17.61
N LEU A 11 3.64 6.52 18.46
CA LEU A 11 3.84 5.82 19.73
C LEU A 11 2.61 5.94 20.63
N SER A 12 2.04 7.15 20.74
CA SER A 12 0.85 7.42 21.55
C SER A 12 -0.37 6.60 21.09
N ILE A 13 -0.57 6.48 19.77
CA ILE A 13 -1.68 5.67 19.23
C ILE A 13 -1.46 4.17 19.47
N ALA A 14 -0.21 3.71 19.40
CA ALA A 14 0.15 2.32 19.67
C ALA A 14 -0.09 1.95 21.14
N ILE A 15 0.24 2.84 22.08
CA ILE A 15 -0.07 2.69 23.51
C ILE A 15 -1.59 2.66 23.71
N LYS A 16 -2.31 3.64 23.17
CA LYS A 16 -3.77 3.79 23.33
C LYS A 16 -4.57 2.56 22.89
N TYR A 17 -4.12 1.85 21.86
CA TYR A 17 -4.80 0.67 21.34
C TYR A 17 -4.11 -0.66 21.71
N GLU A 18 -3.16 -0.63 22.65
CA GLU A 18 -2.46 -1.84 23.14
C GLU A 18 -1.74 -2.61 22.02
N LYS A 19 -1.17 -1.90 21.05
CA LYS A 19 -0.45 -2.45 19.89
C LYS A 19 1.05 -2.14 19.91
N LEU A 20 1.62 -1.87 21.08
CA LEU A 20 3.05 -1.60 21.26
C LEU A 20 3.94 -2.70 20.67
N GLY A 21 3.60 -3.99 20.86
CA GLY A 21 4.38 -5.10 20.29
C GLY A 21 4.43 -5.08 18.76
N PHE A 22 3.31 -4.81 18.10
CA PHE A 22 3.24 -4.68 16.65
C PHE A 22 3.98 -3.43 16.14
N TYR A 23 3.86 -2.31 16.85
CA TYR A 23 4.58 -1.08 16.55
C TYR A 23 6.10 -1.30 16.64
N ALA A 24 6.58 -1.91 17.73
CA ALA A 24 7.99 -2.17 17.94
C ALA A 24 8.57 -3.15 16.90
N ALA A 25 7.86 -4.26 16.62
CA ALA A 25 8.30 -5.22 15.61
C ALA A 25 8.37 -4.57 14.22
N TYR A 26 7.34 -3.83 13.82
CA TYR A 26 7.30 -3.17 12.51
C TYR A 26 8.40 -2.11 12.36
N THR A 27 8.57 -1.23 13.35
CA THR A 27 9.63 -0.21 13.33
C THR A 27 11.02 -0.84 13.33
N PHE A 28 11.24 -1.91 14.09
CA PHE A 28 12.49 -2.65 14.08
C PHE A 28 12.85 -3.18 12.68
N PHE A 29 11.93 -3.88 12.00
CA PHE A 29 12.19 -4.40 10.66
C PHE A 29 12.39 -3.28 9.63
N CYS A 30 11.55 -2.25 9.65
CA CYS A 30 11.72 -1.10 8.77
C CYS A 30 13.07 -0.39 8.99
N TYR A 31 13.45 -0.13 10.24
CA TYR A 31 14.71 0.55 10.54
C TYR A 31 15.91 -0.32 10.18
N THR A 32 15.81 -1.64 10.32
CA THR A 32 16.83 -2.57 9.84
C THR A 32 16.99 -2.46 8.32
N LEU A 33 15.89 -2.50 7.55
CA LEU A 33 15.93 -2.36 6.09
C LEU A 33 16.51 -1.01 5.65
N ILE A 34 16.12 0.08 6.35
CA ILE A 34 16.63 1.44 6.11
C ILE A 34 18.12 1.52 6.43
N ALA A 35 18.57 0.94 7.55
CA ALA A 35 19.98 0.94 7.96
C ALA A 35 20.85 0.16 6.98
N LEU A 36 20.39 -1.03 6.54
CA LEU A 36 21.08 -1.80 5.50
C LEU A 36 21.20 -0.99 4.20
N ALA A 37 20.16 -0.23 3.83
CA ALA A 37 20.23 0.64 2.66
C ALA A 37 21.23 1.79 2.81
N GLY A 38 21.41 2.30 4.04
CA GLY A 38 22.44 3.28 4.39
C GLY A 38 23.86 2.73 4.30
N LEU A 39 24.08 1.55 4.87
CA LEU A 39 25.40 0.91 4.91
C LEU A 39 25.93 0.56 3.53
N GLU A 40 25.05 0.24 2.59
CA GLU A 40 25.41 -0.11 1.21
C GLU A 40 25.42 1.09 0.26
N GLY A 41 25.24 2.32 0.78
CA GLY A 41 25.42 3.55 0.02
C GLY A 41 24.41 3.73 -1.12
N ILE A 42 23.19 3.22 -0.99
CA ILE A 42 22.15 3.31 -2.03
C ILE A 42 21.82 4.77 -2.41
N GLU A 43 22.07 5.72 -1.52
CA GLU A 43 21.98 7.16 -1.85
C GLU A 43 22.87 7.52 -3.06
N ALA A 44 23.99 6.83 -3.26
CA ALA A 44 24.84 6.95 -4.45
C ALA A 44 24.20 6.28 -5.70
N ALA A 45 23.44 5.20 -5.57
CA ALA A 45 22.79 4.54 -6.72
C ALA A 45 21.72 5.45 -7.38
N PHE A 46 21.02 6.28 -6.59
CA PHE A 46 20.09 7.30 -7.13
C PHE A 46 20.81 8.38 -7.97
N GLN A 47 22.11 8.57 -7.77
CA GLN A 47 22.94 9.53 -8.51
C GLN A 47 23.50 8.95 -9.83
N ILE A 48 23.49 7.62 -10.01
CA ILE A 48 24.28 6.95 -11.05
C ILE A 48 23.46 6.58 -12.31
N ASN A 49 22.12 6.62 -12.28
CA ASN A 49 21.33 6.17 -13.43
C ASN A 49 21.26 7.25 -14.54
N ILE A 50 21.86 6.94 -15.70
CA ILE A 50 22.01 7.84 -16.87
C ILE A 50 20.65 8.06 -17.58
N LYS A 51 19.64 7.22 -17.32
CA LYS A 51 18.28 7.37 -17.84
C LYS A 51 17.35 8.04 -16.80
N PRO A 52 16.46 8.97 -17.21
CA PRO A 52 15.49 9.58 -16.31
C PRO A 52 14.45 8.55 -15.85
N SER A 53 14.74 7.86 -14.76
CA SER A 53 13.75 7.09 -14.01
C SER A 53 12.92 8.03 -13.12
N ASP A 54 11.72 7.60 -12.72
CA ASP A 54 10.89 8.30 -11.73
C ASP A 54 11.72 8.76 -10.52
N THR A 55 12.60 7.88 -10.04
CA THR A 55 13.44 8.13 -8.88
C THR A 55 14.47 9.24 -9.11
N HIS A 56 15.03 9.33 -10.32
CA HIS A 56 15.90 10.44 -10.71
C HIS A 56 15.12 11.77 -10.74
N LEU A 57 13.92 11.80 -11.31
CA LEU A 57 13.08 13.00 -11.35
C LEU A 57 12.75 13.52 -9.95
N TYR A 58 12.42 12.64 -9.02
CA TYR A 58 12.13 13.01 -7.63
C TYR A 58 13.37 13.46 -6.86
N TYR A 59 14.51 12.78 -7.05
CA TYR A 59 15.76 13.12 -6.38
C TYR A 59 16.28 14.49 -6.85
N THR A 60 16.25 14.76 -8.15
CA THR A 60 16.63 16.06 -8.70
C THR A 60 15.72 17.18 -8.18
N GLY A 61 14.40 16.94 -8.13
CA GLY A 61 13.47 17.89 -7.50
C GLY A 61 13.71 18.09 -6.00
N TYR A 62 14.09 17.04 -5.27
CA TYR A 62 14.41 17.12 -3.84
C TYR A 62 15.66 17.95 -3.57
N ASN A 63 16.71 17.81 -4.39
CA ASN A 63 17.94 18.59 -4.22
C ASN A 63 17.84 20.03 -4.74
N SER A 64 16.86 20.32 -5.59
CA SER A 64 16.60 21.69 -6.05
C SER A 64 16.28 22.62 -4.88
N PRO A 65 16.72 23.89 -4.85
CA PRO A 65 16.29 24.86 -3.83
C PRO A 65 14.76 24.94 -3.71
N TRP A 66 14.26 25.30 -2.53
CA TRP A 66 12.81 25.34 -2.25
C TRP A 66 12.03 26.19 -3.26
N GLU A 67 12.63 27.30 -3.69
CA GLU A 67 12.05 28.27 -4.64
C GLU A 67 11.88 27.71 -6.06
N TYR A 68 12.71 26.75 -6.46
CA TYR A 68 12.71 26.16 -7.80
C TYR A 68 12.06 24.77 -7.85
N ILE A 69 11.53 24.29 -6.71
CA ILE A 69 10.96 22.94 -6.65
C ILE A 69 9.73 22.81 -7.55
N SER A 70 8.95 23.89 -7.72
CA SER A 70 7.72 23.94 -8.52
C SER A 70 7.92 23.67 -10.01
N ASP A 71 9.15 23.81 -10.50
CA ASP A 71 9.47 23.67 -11.93
C ASP A 71 9.58 22.19 -12.34
N TYR A 72 9.54 21.27 -11.38
CA TYR A 72 9.64 19.82 -11.61
C TYR A 72 8.27 19.18 -11.75
N LEU A 73 8.13 18.24 -12.70
CA LEU A 73 6.87 17.56 -13.08
C LEU A 73 6.08 16.97 -11.90
N PHE A 74 6.76 16.57 -10.82
CA PHE A 74 6.14 15.99 -9.62
C PHE A 74 6.48 16.73 -8.31
N TYR A 75 6.61 18.05 -8.35
CA TYR A 75 7.14 18.87 -7.25
C TYR A 75 6.46 18.70 -5.88
N TYR A 76 5.16 18.35 -5.83
CA TYR A 76 4.44 18.14 -4.58
C TYR A 76 5.09 17.07 -3.71
N TYR A 77 5.64 16.03 -4.35
CA TYR A 77 6.28 14.95 -3.65
C TYR A 77 7.64 15.37 -3.05
N PRO A 78 8.61 15.89 -3.81
CA PRO A 78 9.84 16.48 -3.25
C PRO A 78 9.58 17.53 -2.15
N ALA A 79 8.58 18.38 -2.32
CA ALA A 79 8.20 19.36 -1.31
C ALA A 79 7.74 18.70 0.00
N SER A 80 6.90 17.66 -0.09
CA SER A 80 6.48 16.88 1.08
C SER A 80 7.65 16.18 1.78
N LEU A 81 8.64 15.71 1.01
CA LEU A 81 9.84 15.06 1.58
C LEU A 81 10.69 16.01 2.39
N LYS A 82 10.94 17.22 1.87
CA LYS A 82 11.71 18.23 2.61
C LYS A 82 11.06 18.60 3.95
N LEU A 83 9.73 18.65 4.02
CA LEU A 83 9.02 18.86 5.30
C LEU A 83 9.29 17.73 6.32
N LEU A 84 9.46 16.50 5.84
CA LEU A 84 9.73 15.33 6.68
C LEU A 84 11.20 15.23 7.10
N THR A 85 12.14 15.79 6.32
CA THR A 85 13.58 15.74 6.65
C THR A 85 13.96 16.74 7.75
N HIS A 86 13.21 17.82 7.92
CA HIS A 86 13.52 18.81 8.96
C HIS A 86 13.31 18.26 10.39
N PRO A 87 14.27 18.51 11.31
CA PRO A 87 15.39 19.46 11.20
C PRO A 87 16.73 18.84 10.75
N PHE A 88 16.78 17.55 10.42
CA PHE A 88 18.05 16.84 10.19
C PHE A 88 18.51 16.84 8.74
N ASP A 89 17.64 17.26 7.80
CA ASP A 89 17.90 17.36 6.37
C ASP A 89 18.52 16.08 5.78
N ASN A 90 18.05 14.95 6.30
CA ASN A 90 18.53 13.61 5.98
C ASN A 90 17.39 12.74 5.45
N ILE A 91 17.62 12.11 4.29
CA ILE A 91 16.63 11.28 3.60
C ILE A 91 16.25 10.04 4.42
N TYR A 92 17.20 9.40 5.10
CA TYR A 92 16.96 8.27 6.00
C TYR A 92 16.10 8.67 7.21
N TYR A 93 16.27 9.89 7.73
CA TYR A 93 15.38 10.41 8.77
C TYR A 93 13.93 10.56 8.27
N ALA A 94 13.72 11.04 7.04
CA ALA A 94 12.36 11.06 6.48
C ALA A 94 11.74 9.67 6.35
N LEU A 95 12.54 8.62 6.08
CA LEU A 95 12.04 7.24 6.02
C LEU A 95 11.60 6.74 7.39
N VAL A 96 12.36 7.07 8.42
CA VAL A 96 12.02 6.80 9.82
C VAL A 96 10.69 7.47 10.19
N VAL A 97 10.50 8.73 9.79
CA VAL A 97 9.25 9.48 10.00
C VAL A 97 8.09 8.85 9.24
N GLN A 98 8.28 8.46 7.97
CA GLN A 98 7.23 7.78 7.20
C GLN A 98 6.86 6.42 7.77
N CYS A 99 7.85 5.67 8.26
CA CYS A 99 7.60 4.41 8.96
C CYS A 99 6.70 4.65 10.17
N ALA A 100 7.00 5.65 10.99
CA ALA A 100 6.14 6.02 12.10
C ALA A 100 4.74 6.47 11.63
N PHE A 101 4.64 7.24 10.56
CA PHE A 101 3.35 7.70 10.04
C PHE A 101 2.50 6.53 9.51
N MET A 102 3.13 5.59 8.82
CA MET A 102 2.48 4.37 8.34
C MET A 102 1.97 3.53 9.52
N ALA A 103 2.81 3.31 10.54
CA ALA A 103 2.40 2.60 11.74
C ALA A 103 1.21 3.29 12.43
N PHE A 104 1.23 4.63 12.50
CA PHE A 104 0.11 5.40 12.99
C PHE A 104 -1.16 5.13 12.18
N ALA A 105 -1.08 5.25 10.85
CA ALA A 105 -2.22 5.10 9.96
C ALA A 105 -2.79 3.66 9.97
N ILE A 106 -1.94 2.64 10.04
CA ILE A 106 -2.35 1.23 10.17
C ILE A 106 -3.05 1.00 11.51
N ILE A 107 -2.43 1.39 12.64
CA ILE A 107 -3.02 1.20 13.97
C ILE A 107 -4.34 1.97 14.10
N TRP A 108 -4.39 3.18 13.55
CA TRP A 108 -5.58 4.01 13.61
C TRP A 108 -6.73 3.50 12.73
N SER A 109 -6.44 2.93 11.56
CA SER A 109 -7.46 2.33 10.68
C SER A 109 -7.97 0.99 11.24
N LEU A 110 -7.07 0.10 11.65
CA LEU A 110 -7.34 -1.24 12.20
C LEU A 110 -7.67 -1.26 13.71
N ARG A 111 -7.88 -0.12 14.36
CA ARG A 111 -8.11 -0.01 15.80
C ARG A 111 -9.00 -1.16 16.34
N LYS A 112 -8.62 -1.79 17.44
CA LYS A 112 -9.39 -2.92 18.04
C LYS A 112 -9.57 -4.16 17.14
N SER A 113 -9.04 -4.18 15.93
CA SER A 113 -9.02 -5.37 15.07
C SER A 113 -8.18 -6.48 15.70
N ASN A 114 -8.40 -7.70 15.24
CA ASN A 114 -7.62 -8.85 15.63
C ASN A 114 -6.15 -8.66 15.21
N SER A 115 -5.24 -9.05 16.11
CA SER A 115 -3.78 -9.00 15.93
C SER A 115 -3.28 -9.66 14.64
N MET A 116 -3.96 -10.69 14.13
CA MET A 116 -3.63 -11.31 12.84
C MET A 116 -3.65 -10.32 11.66
N PHE A 117 -4.63 -9.41 11.62
CA PHE A 117 -4.71 -8.40 10.54
C PHE A 117 -3.59 -7.37 10.61
N TYR A 118 -3.13 -7.03 11.82
CA TYR A 118 -1.95 -6.19 12.00
C TYR A 118 -0.72 -6.89 11.40
N CYS A 119 -0.54 -8.18 11.70
CA CYS A 119 0.56 -8.97 11.15
C CYS A 119 0.56 -8.98 9.61
N LEU A 120 -0.58 -9.32 9.00
CA LEU A 120 -0.72 -9.38 7.53
C LEU A 120 -0.45 -8.03 6.85
N VAL A 121 -0.99 -6.94 7.40
CA VAL A 121 -0.83 -5.60 6.82
C VAL A 121 0.58 -5.06 7.04
N LEU A 122 1.12 -5.17 8.26
CA LEU A 122 2.46 -4.64 8.57
C LEU A 122 3.53 -5.37 7.78
N ILE A 123 3.46 -6.70 7.68
CA ILE A 123 4.45 -7.48 6.92
C ILE A 123 4.38 -7.14 5.44
N SER A 124 3.17 -7.08 4.87
CA SER A 124 2.99 -6.66 3.47
C SER A 124 3.61 -5.29 3.21
N HIS A 125 3.45 -4.36 4.16
CA HIS A 125 4.01 -3.03 4.05
C HIS A 125 5.54 -2.98 4.16
N THR A 126 6.16 -3.73 5.07
CA THR A 126 7.63 -3.72 5.24
C THR A 126 8.38 -3.98 3.94
N VAL A 127 7.78 -4.78 3.04
CA VAL A 127 8.33 -5.12 1.72
C VAL A 127 8.36 -3.91 0.76
N ILE A 128 7.73 -2.78 1.11
CA ILE A 128 7.82 -1.53 0.34
C ILE A 128 9.13 -0.78 0.64
N TYR A 129 9.78 -1.01 1.79
CA TYR A 129 11.07 -0.41 2.16
C TYR A 129 12.23 -1.09 1.43
N LEU A 130 12.25 -0.94 0.12
CA LEU A 130 13.30 -1.42 -0.79
C LEU A 130 14.07 -0.24 -1.38
N SER A 131 15.30 -0.54 -1.80
CA SER A 131 16.34 0.37 -2.32
C SER A 131 15.91 1.35 -3.42
N VAL A 132 14.76 1.15 -4.08
CA VAL A 132 14.47 1.74 -5.41
C VAL A 132 13.41 2.85 -5.39
N ASN A 133 12.50 2.84 -4.42
CA ASN A 133 11.27 3.65 -4.48
C ASN A 133 10.89 4.21 -3.11
N LEU A 134 11.92 4.69 -2.43
CA LEU A 134 11.78 5.40 -1.18
C LEU A 134 10.74 6.51 -1.38
N PHE A 135 9.72 6.50 -0.52
CA PHE A 135 8.69 7.51 -0.23
C PHE A 135 7.38 7.61 -1.04
N LYS A 136 7.31 7.37 -2.36
CA LYS A 136 6.08 7.70 -3.14
C LYS A 136 4.95 6.71 -2.90
N ASP A 137 5.31 5.45 -2.74
CA ASP A 137 4.40 4.35 -2.46
C ASP A 137 3.92 4.42 -1.00
N ASN A 138 4.82 4.80 -0.09
CA ASN A 138 4.50 5.07 1.32
C ASN A 138 3.51 6.24 1.44
N TYR A 139 3.74 7.35 0.74
CA TYR A 139 2.83 8.50 0.75
C TYR A 139 1.44 8.09 0.25
N PHE A 140 1.37 7.42 -0.90
CA PHE A 140 0.11 6.94 -1.48
C PHE A 140 -0.68 6.10 -0.47
N LEU A 141 -0.01 5.14 0.18
CA LEU A 141 -0.64 4.25 1.14
C LEU A 141 -1.00 4.95 2.46
N ILE A 142 -0.20 5.91 2.95
CA ILE A 142 -0.55 6.74 4.12
C ILE A 142 -1.86 7.49 3.84
N VAL A 143 -1.97 8.15 2.68
CA VAL A 143 -3.18 8.89 2.30
C VAL A 143 -4.39 7.95 2.23
N CYS A 144 -4.22 6.76 1.64
CA CYS A 144 -5.26 5.73 1.60
C CYS A 144 -5.73 5.30 2.99
N LEU A 145 -4.80 4.97 3.88
CA LEU A 145 -5.08 4.51 5.24
C LEU A 145 -5.74 5.58 6.10
N LEU A 146 -5.30 6.84 5.96
CA LEU A 146 -5.94 7.97 6.61
C LEU A 146 -7.37 8.17 6.10
N ALA A 147 -7.59 8.10 4.79
CA ALA A 147 -8.93 8.19 4.21
C ALA A 147 -9.85 7.07 4.72
N ILE A 148 -9.37 5.82 4.71
CA ILE A 148 -10.07 4.66 5.26
C ILE A 148 -10.40 4.88 6.75
N GLY A 149 -9.43 5.34 7.53
CA GLY A 149 -9.61 5.68 8.93
C GLY A 149 -10.69 6.73 9.14
N VAL A 150 -10.66 7.84 8.39
CA VAL A 150 -11.68 8.89 8.45
C VAL A 150 -13.06 8.33 8.06
N VAL A 151 -13.17 7.69 6.89
CA VAL A 151 -14.44 7.15 6.37
C VAL A 151 -15.07 6.14 7.33
N SER A 152 -14.26 5.32 8.01
CA SER A 152 -14.74 4.33 9.00
C SER A 152 -15.40 4.94 10.25
N ARG A 153 -15.35 6.28 10.40
CA ARG A 153 -15.89 7.03 11.56
C ARG A 153 -16.96 8.03 11.16
N LEU A 154 -17.05 8.38 9.89
CA LEU A 154 -18.02 9.35 9.40
C LEU A 154 -19.41 8.70 9.31
N LYS A 155 -20.39 9.34 9.94
CA LYS A 155 -21.80 8.94 9.84
C LYS A 155 -22.43 9.36 8.51
N SER A 156 -22.04 10.55 8.02
CA SER A 156 -22.57 11.10 6.78
C SER A 156 -21.89 10.48 5.57
N LYS A 157 -22.69 9.89 4.67
CA LYS A 157 -22.21 9.34 3.40
C LYS A 157 -21.69 10.43 2.46
N PHE A 158 -22.33 11.60 2.48
CA PHE A 158 -21.88 12.77 1.74
C PHE A 158 -20.48 13.22 2.18
N VAL A 159 -20.26 13.37 3.49
CA VAL A 159 -18.93 13.75 4.02
C VAL A 159 -17.90 12.65 3.76
N SER A 160 -18.32 11.38 3.81
CA SER A 160 -17.45 10.24 3.44
C SER A 160 -17.02 10.32 1.98
N SER A 161 -17.93 10.66 1.06
CA SER A 161 -17.62 10.84 -0.36
C SER A 161 -16.67 12.01 -0.59
N ILE A 162 -16.85 13.13 0.12
CA ILE A 162 -15.91 14.25 0.08
C ILE A 162 -14.53 13.81 0.59
N ALA A 163 -14.46 13.09 1.72
CA ALA A 163 -13.19 12.61 2.26
C ALA A 163 -12.46 11.69 1.25
N ILE A 164 -13.19 10.80 0.58
CA ILE A 164 -12.63 9.96 -0.49
C ILE A 164 -12.14 10.82 -1.66
N LEU A 165 -12.95 11.77 -2.13
CA LEU A 165 -12.58 12.67 -3.23
C LEU A 165 -11.31 13.47 -2.91
N THR A 166 -11.22 14.05 -1.71
CA THR A 166 -10.04 14.77 -1.24
C THR A 166 -8.83 13.86 -1.14
N SER A 167 -9.00 12.60 -0.72
CA SER A 167 -7.91 11.63 -0.69
C SER A 167 -7.41 11.29 -2.09
N ILE A 168 -8.30 11.12 -3.06
CA ILE A 168 -7.94 10.85 -4.46
C ILE A 168 -7.20 12.04 -5.06
N TRP A 169 -7.68 13.26 -4.80
CA TRP A 169 -6.98 14.47 -5.19
C TRP A 169 -5.58 14.55 -4.58
N ALA A 170 -5.42 14.28 -3.29
CA ALA A 170 -4.10 14.28 -2.63
C ALA A 170 -3.17 13.19 -3.19
N MET A 171 -3.71 12.04 -3.60
CA MET A 171 -2.95 10.99 -4.29
C MET A 171 -2.54 11.41 -5.71
N MET A 172 -3.40 12.13 -6.44
CA MET A 172 -3.11 12.63 -7.79
C MET A 172 -1.90 13.56 -7.83
N LEU A 173 -1.65 14.32 -6.76
CA LEU A 173 -0.49 15.21 -6.66
C LEU A 173 0.85 14.46 -6.75
N VAL A 174 0.86 13.17 -6.40
CA VAL A 174 2.07 12.31 -6.41
C VAL A 174 2.00 11.26 -7.50
N ARG A 175 0.81 10.77 -7.84
CA ARG A 175 0.56 9.74 -8.85
C ARG A 175 -0.56 10.20 -9.79
N PRO A 176 -0.23 10.71 -10.98
CA PRO A 176 -1.23 11.24 -11.92
C PRO A 176 -2.37 10.26 -12.18
N PHE A 177 -2.08 8.98 -12.41
CA PHE A 177 -3.10 7.95 -12.68
C PHE A 177 -4.12 7.73 -11.53
N ALA A 178 -3.91 8.29 -10.34
CA ALA A 178 -4.90 8.23 -9.27
C ALA A 178 -6.24 8.89 -9.65
N PHE A 179 -6.28 9.75 -10.67
CA PHE A 179 -7.56 10.31 -11.16
C PHE A 179 -8.52 9.21 -11.65
N LEU A 180 -8.01 8.05 -12.07
CA LEU A 180 -8.83 6.90 -12.47
C LEU A 180 -9.67 6.34 -11.30
N PHE A 181 -9.30 6.70 -10.07
CA PHE A 181 -10.02 6.30 -8.86
C PHE A 181 -11.14 7.26 -8.48
N LEU A 182 -11.31 8.41 -9.17
CA LEU A 182 -12.38 9.39 -8.87
C LEU A 182 -13.78 8.78 -8.71
N PRO A 183 -14.21 7.81 -9.54
CA PRO A 183 -15.52 7.16 -9.36
C PRO A 183 -15.71 6.47 -8.00
N LEU A 184 -14.61 6.11 -7.30
CA LEU A 184 -14.68 5.52 -5.97
C LEU A 184 -15.24 6.48 -4.90
N SER A 185 -15.29 7.79 -5.16
CA SER A 185 -15.97 8.75 -4.29
C SER A 185 -17.45 8.44 -4.10
N GLY A 186 -18.06 7.73 -5.05
CA GLY A 186 -19.44 7.26 -5.00
C GLY A 186 -19.67 6.00 -4.14
N THR A 187 -18.61 5.36 -3.64
CA THR A 187 -18.70 4.11 -2.85
C THR A 187 -19.61 4.20 -1.61
N PRO A 188 -19.68 5.31 -0.85
CA PRO A 188 -20.57 5.40 0.31
C PRO A 188 -22.06 5.29 -0.02
N PHE A 189 -22.45 5.45 -1.29
CA PHE A 189 -23.84 5.41 -1.74
C PHE A 189 -24.26 4.11 -2.43
N VAL A 190 -23.33 3.18 -2.70
CA VAL A 190 -23.57 1.98 -3.52
C VAL A 190 -24.71 1.13 -2.97
N PHE A 191 -24.62 0.75 -1.70
CA PHE A 191 -25.58 -0.16 -1.05
C PHE A 191 -26.62 0.58 -0.20
N THR A 192 -26.90 1.85 -0.53
CA THR A 192 -27.83 2.69 0.25
C THR A 192 -29.04 3.09 -0.58
N ASN A 193 -30.16 3.33 0.10
CA ASN A 193 -31.38 3.92 -0.48
C ASN A 193 -31.27 5.45 -0.67
N ALA A 194 -30.05 5.97 -0.86
CA ALA A 194 -29.83 7.39 -1.08
C ALA A 194 -30.52 7.87 -2.37
N SER A 195 -30.88 9.16 -2.39
CA SER A 195 -31.52 9.82 -3.53
C SER A 195 -30.77 9.53 -4.84
N LYS A 196 -31.52 9.18 -5.89
CA LYS A 196 -31.00 8.94 -7.24
C LYS A 196 -30.15 10.12 -7.73
N TRP A 197 -30.54 11.36 -7.40
CA TRP A 197 -29.78 12.57 -7.73
C TRP A 197 -28.40 12.61 -7.09
N LEU A 198 -28.25 12.24 -5.82
CA LEU A 198 -26.95 12.21 -5.15
C LEU A 198 -26.03 11.14 -5.76
N LYS A 199 -26.58 9.98 -6.11
CA LYS A 199 -25.82 8.93 -6.82
C LYS A 199 -25.31 9.45 -8.17
N ILE A 200 -26.16 10.12 -8.94
CA ILE A 200 -25.80 10.72 -10.24
C ILE A 200 -24.73 11.80 -10.06
N ILE A 201 -24.84 12.69 -9.07
CA ILE A 201 -23.87 13.75 -8.83
C ILE A 201 -22.49 13.17 -8.51
N PHE A 202 -22.40 12.21 -7.58
CA PHE A 202 -21.10 11.65 -7.20
C PHE A 202 -20.53 10.72 -8.27
N TRP A 203 -21.31 9.77 -8.80
CA TRP A 203 -20.81 8.84 -9.81
C TRP A 203 -20.64 9.51 -11.17
N GLY A 204 -21.69 10.15 -11.67
CA GLY A 204 -21.68 10.85 -12.96
C GLY A 204 -20.69 12.02 -12.96
N GLY A 205 -20.70 12.85 -11.92
CA GLY A 205 -19.75 13.95 -11.77
C GLY A 205 -18.30 13.45 -11.70
N SER A 206 -18.03 12.37 -10.97
CA SER A 206 -16.67 11.79 -10.92
C SER A 206 -16.21 11.19 -12.25
N ILE A 207 -17.11 10.56 -13.02
CA ILE A 207 -16.79 10.03 -14.34
C ILE A 207 -16.50 11.17 -15.32
N ILE A 208 -17.30 12.24 -15.30
CA ILE A 208 -17.06 13.43 -16.14
C ILE A 208 -15.74 14.10 -15.75
N ALA A 209 -15.47 14.27 -14.46
CA ALA A 209 -14.21 14.83 -13.97
C ALA A 209 -13.00 13.97 -14.37
N MET A 210 -13.11 12.64 -14.25
CA MET A 210 -12.11 11.69 -14.73
C MET A 210 -11.84 11.86 -16.22
N GLY A 211 -12.89 11.98 -17.05
CA GLY A 211 -12.79 12.23 -18.49
C GLY A 211 -12.11 13.57 -18.81
N ALA A 212 -12.45 14.64 -18.10
CA ALA A 212 -11.82 15.94 -18.27
C ALA A 212 -10.32 15.92 -17.90
N ILE A 213 -9.96 15.23 -16.81
CA ILE A 213 -8.56 15.05 -16.41
C ILE A 213 -7.80 14.20 -17.43
N LEU A 214 -8.41 13.13 -17.97
CA LEU A 214 -7.81 12.34 -19.05
C LEU A 214 -7.43 13.20 -20.25
N VAL A 215 -8.33 14.10 -20.68
CA VAL A 215 -8.08 14.98 -21.83
C VAL A 215 -6.96 15.99 -21.52
N THR A 216 -7.03 16.65 -20.36
CA THR A 216 -6.04 17.67 -19.97
C THR A 216 -4.65 17.12 -19.66
N GLN A 217 -4.58 15.88 -19.15
CA GLN A 217 -3.32 15.20 -18.80
C GLN A 217 -2.86 14.22 -19.88
N TRP A 218 -3.51 14.19 -21.05
CA TRP A 218 -3.22 13.22 -22.10
C TRP A 218 -1.75 13.21 -22.52
N GLY A 219 -1.13 14.39 -22.62
CA GLY A 219 0.30 14.51 -22.94
C GLY A 219 1.21 13.84 -21.91
N VAL A 220 0.92 14.01 -20.61
CA VAL A 220 1.67 13.36 -19.52
C VAL A 220 1.42 11.85 -19.54
N ILE A 221 0.17 11.42 -19.75
CA ILE A 221 -0.20 10.00 -19.84
C ILE A 221 0.54 9.32 -20.99
N MET A 222 0.56 9.94 -22.18
CA MET A 222 1.26 9.41 -23.35
C MET A 222 2.77 9.38 -23.15
N TYR A 223 3.34 10.44 -22.56
CA TYR A 223 4.76 10.50 -22.20
C TYR A 223 5.16 9.38 -21.22
N VAL A 224 4.36 9.19 -20.18
CA VAL A 224 4.59 8.14 -19.18
C VAL A 224 4.41 6.76 -19.80
N ALA A 225 3.34 6.53 -20.58
CA ALA A 225 3.11 5.26 -21.26
C ALA A 225 4.21 4.90 -22.26
N SER A 226 4.73 5.88 -23.01
CA SER A 226 5.81 5.68 -23.99
C SER A 226 7.18 5.49 -23.34
N SER A 227 7.39 6.04 -22.13
CA SER A 227 8.65 5.92 -21.40
C SER A 227 8.72 4.64 -20.54
N TRP A 228 7.58 4.01 -20.25
CA TRP A 228 7.47 2.85 -19.35
C TRP A 228 7.37 1.50 -20.05
N SER A 229 7.26 1.45 -21.39
CA SER A 229 7.26 0.18 -22.14
C SER A 229 8.56 -0.61 -21.99
N ASP A 230 9.66 0.06 -21.62
CA ASP A 230 11.00 -0.52 -21.63
C ASP A 230 11.50 -0.97 -20.25
N GLU A 231 10.79 -0.62 -19.16
CA GLU A 231 11.16 -0.94 -17.77
C GLU A 231 10.30 -2.03 -17.11
N ALA A 232 9.28 -2.55 -17.80
CA ALA A 232 8.44 -3.62 -17.26
C ALA A 232 9.27 -4.90 -17.08
N SER A 233 9.54 -5.27 -15.83
CA SER A 233 10.35 -6.43 -15.41
C SER A 233 9.74 -7.81 -15.73
N VAL A 234 8.80 -7.89 -16.68
CA VAL A 234 8.25 -9.17 -17.13
C VAL A 234 8.04 -9.10 -18.65
N GLY A 235 8.95 -9.72 -19.40
CA GLY A 235 8.91 -9.86 -20.86
C GLY A 235 7.80 -10.76 -21.38
N THR A 236 6.56 -10.59 -20.90
CA THR A 236 5.39 -11.24 -21.48
C THR A 236 4.45 -10.17 -22.04
N SER A 237 4.43 -10.04 -23.36
CA SER A 237 3.40 -9.30 -24.07
C SER A 237 2.04 -9.98 -23.85
N GLY A 238 1.27 -9.51 -22.86
CA GLY A 238 -0.12 -9.96 -22.64
C GLY A 238 -0.57 -10.00 -21.17
N ILE A 239 -1.88 -10.05 -20.98
CA ILE A 239 -2.51 -10.24 -19.66
C ILE A 239 -2.22 -11.67 -19.17
N SER A 240 -1.43 -11.80 -18.10
CA SER A 240 -1.16 -13.12 -17.51
C SER A 240 -2.23 -13.49 -16.48
N ILE A 241 -3.01 -14.55 -16.71
CA ILE A 241 -3.98 -15.07 -15.71
C ILE A 241 -3.26 -15.54 -14.43
N ALA A 242 -2.00 -15.96 -14.55
CA ALA A 242 -1.17 -16.38 -13.42
C ALA A 242 -0.76 -15.23 -12.49
N SER A 243 -0.98 -13.96 -12.88
CA SER A 243 -0.69 -12.80 -12.04
C SER A 243 -1.58 -12.72 -10.79
N LEU A 244 -2.86 -13.13 -10.91
CA LEU A 244 -3.84 -13.05 -9.82
C LEU A 244 -3.43 -13.95 -8.63
N PRO A 245 -3.14 -15.24 -8.85
CA PRO A 245 -2.55 -16.08 -7.80
C PRO A 245 -1.23 -15.50 -7.25
N LYS A 246 -0.37 -14.93 -8.11
CA LYS A 246 0.91 -14.33 -7.70
C LYS A 246 0.75 -13.10 -6.79
N VAL A 247 -0.34 -12.34 -6.91
CA VAL A 247 -0.66 -11.24 -5.98
C VAL A 247 -1.10 -11.80 -4.63
N ILE A 248 -1.97 -12.83 -4.62
CA ILE A 248 -2.52 -13.40 -3.38
C ILE A 248 -1.45 -14.15 -2.57
N LEU A 249 -0.55 -14.87 -3.26
CA LEU A 249 0.57 -15.61 -2.68
C LEU A 249 1.70 -14.71 -2.12
N GLY A 250 1.50 -13.40 -2.07
CA GLY A 250 2.34 -12.47 -1.33
C GLY A 250 2.89 -11.33 -2.18
N PRO A 251 3.45 -10.31 -1.49
CA PRO A 251 4.00 -9.14 -2.16
C PRO A 251 5.19 -9.49 -3.05
N THR A 252 6.01 -10.51 -2.74
CA THR A 252 7.19 -10.87 -3.56
C THR A 252 7.38 -12.38 -3.74
N PRO A 253 7.54 -12.90 -4.96
CA PRO A 253 8.04 -14.27 -5.13
C PRO A 253 9.52 -14.39 -4.74
N PHE A 254 9.90 -15.44 -3.99
CA PHE A 254 11.24 -15.60 -3.40
C PHE A 254 12.41 -15.45 -4.39
N HIS A 255 12.27 -15.93 -5.63
CA HIS A 255 13.31 -15.80 -6.65
C HIS A 255 13.71 -14.34 -6.90
N TYR A 256 12.78 -13.38 -6.76
CA TYR A 256 13.13 -11.98 -6.98
C TYR A 256 14.11 -11.43 -5.94
N PHE A 257 14.21 -12.01 -4.74
CA PHE A 257 15.15 -11.56 -3.72
C PHE A 257 16.61 -11.93 -4.03
N TYR A 258 16.82 -12.97 -4.85
CA TYR A 258 18.15 -13.57 -5.05
C TYR A 258 18.64 -13.51 -6.50
N HIS A 259 17.77 -13.19 -7.46
CA HIS A 259 18.13 -13.12 -8.88
C HIS A 259 18.19 -11.67 -9.39
N LYS A 260 19.42 -11.18 -9.59
CA LYS A 260 19.71 -9.81 -10.05
C LYS A 260 19.13 -9.48 -11.44
N ASP A 261 18.88 -10.50 -12.27
CA ASP A 261 18.40 -10.34 -13.65
C ASP A 261 16.88 -10.10 -13.74
N HIS A 262 16.13 -10.28 -12.65
CA HIS A 262 14.68 -10.14 -12.63
C HIS A 262 14.18 -8.77 -12.13
N PHE A 263 15.11 -7.89 -11.73
CA PHE A 263 14.81 -6.51 -11.40
C PHE A 263 15.84 -5.59 -12.07
N VAL A 264 15.35 -4.47 -12.62
CA VAL A 264 16.20 -3.39 -13.15
C VAL A 264 17.11 -2.80 -12.06
N GLN A 265 16.80 -3.03 -10.77
CA GLN A 265 17.62 -2.65 -9.63
C GLN A 265 17.66 -3.81 -8.61
N PRO A 266 18.81 -4.51 -8.45
CA PRO A 266 18.89 -5.72 -7.64
C PRO A 266 18.59 -5.45 -6.16
N PHE A 267 17.94 -6.43 -5.51
CA PHE A 267 17.89 -6.48 -4.05
C PHE A 267 19.31 -6.68 -3.51
N LEU A 268 19.60 -6.06 -2.37
CA LEU A 268 20.84 -6.29 -1.65
C LEU A 268 20.78 -7.67 -1.00
N ASP A 269 21.86 -8.45 -1.07
CA ASP A 269 21.92 -9.79 -0.48
C ASP A 269 21.60 -9.76 1.03
N SER A 270 21.94 -8.66 1.71
CA SER A 270 21.65 -8.43 3.14
C SER A 270 20.16 -8.18 3.42
N GLN A 271 19.48 -7.44 2.54
CA GLN A 271 18.04 -7.20 2.63
C GLN A 271 17.24 -8.45 2.26
N ALA A 272 17.74 -9.26 1.32
CA ALA A 272 17.12 -10.52 0.91
C ALA A 272 16.89 -11.47 2.10
N VAL A 273 17.83 -11.58 3.03
CA VAL A 273 17.67 -12.41 4.24
C VAL A 273 16.52 -11.93 5.12
N VAL A 274 16.45 -10.62 5.38
CA VAL A 274 15.38 -10.02 6.20
C VAL A 274 14.02 -10.20 5.53
N LEU A 275 13.95 -9.99 4.22
CA LEU A 275 12.72 -10.12 3.44
C LEU A 275 12.26 -11.58 3.35
N THR A 276 13.17 -12.53 3.16
CA THR A 276 12.91 -13.98 3.20
C THR A 276 12.31 -14.40 4.55
N PHE A 277 12.89 -13.94 5.65
CA PHE A 277 12.34 -14.17 6.99
C PHE A 277 10.91 -13.61 7.11
N LEU A 278 10.71 -12.34 6.75
CA LEU A 278 9.39 -11.69 6.79
C LEU A 278 8.37 -12.43 5.91
N HIS A 279 8.81 -12.99 4.80
CA HIS A 279 7.95 -13.74 3.89
C HIS A 279 7.46 -15.06 4.50
N TYR A 280 8.29 -15.77 5.26
CA TYR A 280 7.84 -16.95 6.02
C TYR A 280 6.84 -16.58 7.13
N VAL A 281 7.05 -15.46 7.81
CA VAL A 281 6.08 -14.94 8.79
C VAL A 281 4.76 -14.58 8.10
N TYR A 282 4.83 -13.96 6.91
CA TYR A 282 3.64 -13.70 6.09
C TYR A 282 2.91 -14.99 5.73
N TYR A 283 3.61 -16.05 5.31
CA TYR A 283 2.98 -17.34 4.98
C TYR A 283 2.33 -18.02 6.18
N ALA A 284 2.93 -17.94 7.35
CA ALA A 284 2.29 -18.42 8.57
C ALA A 284 0.99 -17.63 8.84
N ALA A 285 1.04 -16.29 8.79
CA ALA A 285 -0.12 -15.43 9.02
C ALA A 285 -1.21 -15.63 7.96
N LEU A 286 -0.83 -15.75 6.68
CA LEU A 286 -1.74 -15.98 5.56
C LEU A 286 -2.40 -17.36 5.68
N THR A 287 -1.64 -18.38 6.05
CA THR A 287 -2.19 -19.73 6.26
C THR A 287 -3.21 -19.72 7.39
N TRP A 288 -2.88 -19.08 8.51
CA TRP A 288 -3.82 -18.92 9.62
C TRP A 288 -5.10 -18.23 9.13
N PHE A 289 -4.95 -17.12 8.41
CA PHE A 289 -6.07 -16.37 7.85
C PHE A 289 -6.95 -17.24 6.93
N ILE A 290 -6.37 -17.99 6.00
CA ILE A 290 -7.10 -18.86 5.06
C ILE A 290 -7.89 -19.93 5.82
N VAL A 291 -7.29 -20.52 6.86
CA VAL A 291 -7.94 -21.57 7.67
C VAL A 291 -9.14 -21.05 8.45
N VAL A 292 -9.07 -19.82 8.99
CA VAL A 292 -10.15 -19.25 9.82
C VAL A 292 -11.17 -18.45 9.01
N LEU A 293 -10.85 -18.06 7.78
CA LEU A 293 -11.73 -17.28 6.91
C LEU A 293 -13.13 -17.94 6.72
N PRO A 294 -13.26 -19.26 6.49
CA PRO A 294 -14.57 -19.90 6.33
C PRO A 294 -15.51 -19.71 7.51
N LYS A 295 -15.00 -19.68 8.75
CA LYS A 295 -15.82 -19.41 9.95
C LYS A 295 -16.42 -18.02 9.95
N ASN A 296 -15.67 -17.07 9.40
CA ASN A 296 -15.98 -15.65 9.47
C ASN A 296 -16.71 -15.15 8.21
N ILE A 297 -16.74 -15.93 7.12
CA ILE A 297 -17.19 -15.46 5.80
C ILE A 297 -18.66 -15.00 5.78
N LYS A 298 -19.53 -15.70 6.49
CA LYS A 298 -20.96 -15.35 6.57
C LYS A 298 -21.15 -14.01 7.28
N SER A 299 -20.47 -13.82 8.42
CA SER A 299 -20.52 -12.57 9.17
C SER A 299 -19.89 -11.43 8.36
N TRP A 300 -18.76 -11.68 7.73
CA TRP A 300 -18.09 -10.70 6.88
C TRP A 300 -19.00 -10.23 5.73
N TYR A 301 -19.61 -11.15 4.99
CA TYR A 301 -20.49 -10.83 3.87
C TYR A 301 -21.69 -9.97 4.29
N GLN A 302 -22.31 -10.27 5.43
CA GLN A 302 -23.42 -9.47 5.97
C GLN A 302 -22.98 -8.06 6.38
N SER A 303 -21.72 -7.91 6.80
CA SER A 303 -21.19 -6.67 7.35
C SER A 303 -20.50 -5.77 6.31
N VAL A 304 -19.92 -6.32 5.25
CA VAL A 304 -19.12 -5.54 4.27
C VAL A 304 -19.95 -4.46 3.57
N PHE A 305 -21.19 -4.76 3.21
CA PHE A 305 -22.09 -3.81 2.55
C PHE A 305 -22.53 -2.65 3.44
N GLN A 306 -22.35 -2.78 4.76
CA GLN A 306 -22.67 -1.74 5.73
C GLN A 306 -21.47 -0.83 6.03
N SER A 307 -20.26 -1.19 5.56
CA SER A 307 -19.01 -0.48 5.82
C SER A 307 -18.51 0.24 4.55
N PRO A 308 -18.73 1.55 4.41
CA PRO A 308 -18.19 2.33 3.29
C PRO A 308 -16.67 2.25 3.20
N ALA A 309 -15.97 2.19 4.35
CA ALA A 309 -14.52 2.10 4.37
C ALA A 309 -14.03 0.76 3.83
N ALA A 310 -14.69 -0.34 4.18
CA ALA A 310 -14.37 -1.66 3.65
C ALA A 310 -14.62 -1.74 2.13
N VAL A 311 -15.76 -1.22 1.68
CA VAL A 311 -16.10 -1.17 0.24
C VAL A 311 -15.11 -0.29 -0.52
N PHE A 312 -14.74 0.87 0.03
CA PHE A 312 -13.74 1.75 -0.56
C PHE A 312 -12.37 1.06 -0.63
N ALA A 313 -11.91 0.43 0.46
CA ALA A 313 -10.63 -0.29 0.48
C ALA A 313 -10.61 -1.44 -0.55
N PHE A 314 -11.68 -2.23 -0.61
CA PHE A 314 -11.82 -3.30 -1.60
C PHE A 314 -11.79 -2.76 -3.03
N ALA A 315 -12.63 -1.76 -3.33
CA ALA A 315 -12.75 -1.19 -4.67
C ALA A 315 -11.45 -0.52 -5.12
N LEU A 316 -10.74 0.15 -4.21
CA LEU A 316 -9.44 0.74 -4.49
C LEU A 316 -8.38 -0.32 -4.77
N GLY A 317 -8.30 -1.38 -3.95
CA GLY A 317 -7.38 -2.50 -4.17
C GLY A 317 -7.61 -3.18 -5.52
N MET A 318 -8.87 -3.39 -5.89
CA MET A 318 -9.25 -3.96 -7.19
C MET A 318 -8.97 -3.00 -8.35
N ALA A 319 -9.24 -1.70 -8.20
CA ALA A 319 -8.95 -0.71 -9.23
C ALA A 319 -7.44 -0.62 -9.51
N ILE A 320 -6.62 -0.63 -8.46
CA ILE A 320 -5.16 -0.67 -8.55
C ILE A 320 -4.72 -1.94 -9.30
N LEU A 321 -5.25 -3.11 -8.91
CA LEU A 321 -4.97 -4.37 -9.57
C LEU A 321 -5.32 -4.34 -11.07
N VAL A 322 -6.51 -3.85 -11.43
CA VAL A 322 -6.95 -3.78 -12.83
C VAL A 322 -6.06 -2.84 -13.65
N ILE A 323 -5.78 -1.63 -13.14
CA ILE A 323 -4.90 -0.68 -13.83
C ILE A 323 -3.53 -1.33 -14.09
N TYR A 324 -2.98 -2.01 -13.09
CA TYR A 324 -1.67 -2.64 -13.24
C TYR A 324 -1.68 -3.84 -14.18
N MET A 325 -2.74 -4.65 -14.15
CA MET A 325 -2.92 -5.75 -15.08
C MET A 325 -3.06 -5.29 -16.54
N VAL A 326 -3.80 -4.21 -16.77
CA VAL A 326 -4.03 -3.67 -18.11
C VAL A 326 -2.81 -2.91 -18.62
N ALA A 327 -2.15 -2.11 -17.78
CA ALA A 327 -1.03 -1.28 -18.21
C ALA A 327 0.32 -2.03 -18.26
N TYR A 328 0.53 -3.06 -17.44
CA TYR A 328 1.84 -3.72 -17.29
C TYR A 328 1.81 -5.24 -17.42
N GLY A 329 0.64 -5.85 -17.67
CA GLY A 329 0.48 -7.31 -17.75
C GLY A 329 0.66 -8.06 -16.42
N SER A 330 1.25 -7.43 -15.41
CA SER A 330 1.43 -7.94 -14.05
C SER A 330 1.65 -6.82 -13.03
N ALA A 331 1.32 -7.08 -11.76
CA ALA A 331 1.65 -6.18 -10.67
C ALA A 331 3.08 -6.46 -10.15
N ASP A 332 3.89 -5.41 -10.00
CA ASP A 332 5.20 -5.47 -9.34
C ASP A 332 5.04 -5.66 -7.82
N VAL A 333 6.12 -6.03 -7.13
CA VAL A 333 6.19 -6.35 -5.70
C VAL A 333 5.51 -5.31 -4.82
N ARG A 334 5.83 -4.04 -5.04
CA ARG A 334 5.30 -2.91 -4.25
C ARG A 334 3.79 -2.73 -4.46
N GLN A 335 3.34 -2.94 -5.70
CA GLN A 335 1.92 -2.82 -6.05
C GLN A 335 1.12 -3.94 -5.39
N ARG A 336 1.67 -5.17 -5.36
CA ARG A 336 1.08 -6.30 -4.64
C ARG A 336 0.97 -6.03 -3.15
N ALA A 337 2.00 -5.45 -2.52
CA ALA A 337 1.95 -5.04 -1.12
C ALA A 337 0.81 -4.04 -0.82
N ILE A 338 0.64 -3.03 -1.69
CA ILE A 338 -0.47 -2.06 -1.58
C ILE A 338 -1.83 -2.77 -1.75
N ILE A 339 -1.98 -3.61 -2.78
CA ILE A 339 -3.23 -4.34 -3.05
C ILE A 339 -3.59 -5.23 -1.86
N LEU A 340 -2.66 -6.05 -1.37
CA LEU A 340 -2.89 -6.94 -0.23
C LEU A 340 -3.24 -6.18 1.04
N THR A 341 -2.56 -5.06 1.31
CA THR A 341 -2.89 -4.19 2.45
C THR A 341 -4.35 -3.74 2.39
N LEU A 342 -4.80 -3.24 1.23
CA LEU A 342 -6.17 -2.80 1.01
C LEU A 342 -7.19 -3.94 1.10
N LEU A 343 -6.85 -5.13 0.60
CA LEU A 343 -7.72 -6.30 0.71
C LEU A 343 -7.87 -6.77 2.15
N PHE A 344 -6.79 -6.90 2.94
CA PHE A 344 -6.90 -7.28 4.35
C PHE A 344 -7.61 -6.22 5.20
N LEU A 345 -7.47 -4.93 4.87
CA LEU A 345 -8.29 -3.87 5.44
C LEU A 345 -9.77 -4.07 5.13
N SER A 346 -10.13 -4.33 3.87
CA SER A 346 -11.52 -4.57 3.48
C SER A 346 -12.18 -5.74 4.22
N ILE A 347 -11.37 -6.72 4.64
CA ILE A 347 -11.85 -7.87 5.39
C ILE A 347 -12.01 -7.56 6.88
N SER A 348 -11.09 -6.81 7.46
CA SER A 348 -11.06 -6.52 8.90
C SER A 348 -11.96 -5.36 9.34
N LEU A 349 -12.16 -4.35 8.49
CA LEU A 349 -12.92 -3.14 8.80
C LEU A 349 -14.39 -3.43 9.18
N PRO A 350 -15.13 -4.32 8.50
CA PRO A 350 -16.52 -4.62 8.89
C PRO A 350 -16.66 -5.14 10.32
N PHE A 351 -15.70 -5.97 10.77
CA PHE A 351 -15.66 -6.46 12.16
C PHE A 351 -15.32 -5.33 13.14
N THR A 352 -14.34 -4.51 12.77
CA THR A 352 -13.88 -3.38 13.58
C THR A 352 -14.97 -2.32 13.79
N GLU A 353 -15.66 -1.91 12.73
CA GLU A 353 -16.70 -0.87 12.78
C GLU A 353 -17.94 -1.33 13.54
N GLN A 354 -18.25 -2.62 13.46
CA GLN A 354 -19.41 -3.21 14.12
C GLN A 354 -19.10 -3.79 15.51
N ASN A 355 -17.85 -3.67 15.98
CA ASN A 355 -17.34 -4.31 17.20
C ASN A 355 -17.68 -5.82 17.28
N LYS A 356 -17.66 -6.51 16.13
CA LYS A 356 -17.85 -7.96 16.06
C LYS A 356 -16.51 -8.68 16.25
N PRO A 357 -16.46 -9.76 17.04
CA PRO A 357 -15.24 -10.56 17.12
C PRO A 357 -14.95 -11.24 15.78
N PHE A 358 -13.68 -11.38 15.46
CA PHE A 358 -13.20 -12.23 14.38
C PHE A 358 -12.69 -13.54 15.00
N ASP A 359 -13.37 -14.65 14.71
CA ASP A 359 -13.05 -15.95 15.29
C ASP A 359 -11.71 -16.45 14.74
N THR A 360 -10.74 -16.64 15.64
CA THR A 360 -9.40 -17.12 15.33
C THR A 360 -9.09 -18.47 15.97
N SER A 361 -10.08 -19.09 16.63
CA SER A 361 -9.94 -20.40 17.23
C SER A 361 -9.61 -21.45 16.16
N LEU A 362 -8.78 -22.43 16.53
CA LEU A 362 -8.43 -23.56 15.67
C LEU A 362 -8.89 -24.85 16.33
N THR A 363 -9.67 -25.65 15.61
CA THR A 363 -9.96 -27.04 15.93
C THR A 363 -8.79 -27.94 15.53
N ALA A 364 -8.82 -29.22 15.92
CA ALA A 364 -7.78 -30.18 15.51
C ALA A 364 -7.67 -30.35 13.98
N ILE A 365 -8.81 -30.34 13.27
CA ILE A 365 -8.86 -30.41 11.80
C ILE A 365 -8.23 -29.16 11.18
N GLU A 366 -8.57 -27.98 11.69
CA GLU A 366 -8.03 -26.71 11.22
C GLU A 366 -6.54 -26.54 11.53
N THR A 367 -6.09 -27.08 12.66
CA THR A 367 -4.65 -27.14 12.99
C THR A 367 -3.91 -28.03 11.99
N SER A 368 -4.50 -29.16 11.62
CA SER A 368 -3.93 -30.05 10.60
C SER A 368 -3.91 -29.38 9.22
N ALA A 369 -4.97 -28.66 8.86
CA ALA A 369 -5.05 -27.88 7.63
C ALA A 369 -4.01 -26.74 7.61
N PHE A 370 -3.81 -26.07 8.75
CA PHE A 370 -2.77 -25.05 8.91
C PHE A 370 -1.38 -25.63 8.62
N VAL A 371 -1.02 -26.76 9.26
CA VAL A 371 0.27 -27.40 9.03
C VAL A 371 0.43 -27.83 7.56
N GLY A 372 -0.61 -28.41 6.96
CA GLY A 372 -0.58 -28.84 5.56
C GLY A 372 -0.41 -27.67 4.57
N ILE A 373 -1.20 -26.62 4.70
CA ILE A 373 -1.15 -25.44 3.81
C ILE A 373 0.17 -24.69 4.00
N PHE A 374 0.62 -24.49 5.24
CA PHE A 374 1.90 -23.82 5.50
C PHE A 374 3.06 -24.64 4.96
N GLY A 375 3.05 -25.96 5.18
CA GLY A 375 4.05 -26.88 4.62
C GLY A 375 4.10 -26.81 3.09
N LEU A 376 2.95 -26.75 2.42
CA LEU A 376 2.88 -26.58 0.97
C LEU A 376 3.48 -25.24 0.53
N LEU A 377 3.09 -24.12 1.14
CA LEU A 377 3.62 -22.79 0.81
C LEU A 377 5.13 -22.71 1.06
N PHE A 378 5.60 -23.31 2.16
CA PHE A 378 7.02 -23.39 2.50
C PHE A 378 7.81 -24.20 1.47
N VAL A 379 7.33 -25.38 1.07
CA VAL A 379 7.99 -26.21 0.05
C VAL A 379 8.01 -25.50 -1.30
N VAL A 380 6.89 -24.89 -1.71
CA VAL A 380 6.83 -24.09 -2.96
C VAL A 380 7.82 -22.93 -2.93
N SER A 381 8.00 -22.28 -1.77
CA SER A 381 9.02 -21.22 -1.65
C SER A 381 10.46 -21.71 -1.77
N LEU A 382 10.78 -22.91 -1.26
CA LEU A 382 12.12 -23.49 -1.39
C LEU A 382 12.45 -23.81 -2.85
N PHE A 383 11.48 -24.28 -3.63
CA PHE A 383 11.65 -24.51 -5.07
C PHE A 383 11.71 -23.22 -5.91
N ALA A 384 11.41 -22.08 -5.29
CA ALA A 384 11.45 -20.77 -5.92
C ALA A 384 12.70 -19.95 -5.53
N ILE A 385 13.61 -20.51 -4.73
CA ILE A 385 14.99 -20.03 -4.49
C ILE A 385 15.90 -20.86 -5.39
#